data_AF-A0A529FC91-F1
#
_entry.id   AF-A0A529FC91-F1
#
_cell.length_a   1.000
_cell.length_b   1.000
_cell.length_c   1.000
_cell.angle_alpha   90.00
_cell.angle_beta   90.00
_cell.angle_gamma   90.00
#
_symmetry.space_group_name_H-M   'P 1'
#
loop_
_entity.id
_entity.type
_entity.pdbx_description
1 polymer ?
#
loop_
_entity_poly.entity_id
_entity_poly.type
_entity_poly.pdbx_seq_one_letter_code
_entity_poly.pdbx_strand_id
1 'polypeptide(L)'
;ACDRMLSFDEVERIARKANDHTFTMGVALSPCSLPQTRRPNFEIGADEMEIGMGIHGEPGIARGKLRTADEITDEMLDRIIAEMAPSRGDKVAVLVNSLGSTPLMELC
;
A
#
# COMPACT_ATOMS: atom_id res chain seq x y z
N ALA A 1 13.35 18.03 -6.40
CA ALA A 1 13.15 19.02 -7.49
C ALA A 1 13.14 20.44 -6.92
N CYS A 2 12.29 20.69 -5.91
CA CYS A 2 12.23 21.97 -5.18
C CYS A 2 13.58 22.38 -4.57
N ASP A 3 14.25 21.49 -3.83
CA ASP A 3 15.56 21.78 -3.22
C ASP A 3 16.66 22.13 -4.22
N ARG A 4 16.46 21.77 -5.49
CA ARG A 4 17.36 22.11 -6.60
C ARG A 4 16.96 23.41 -7.31
N MET A 5 15.97 24.14 -6.79
CA MET A 5 15.47 25.42 -7.29
C MET A 5 15.07 25.37 -8.78
N LEU A 6 14.48 24.25 -9.22
CA LEU A 6 13.87 24.17 -10.56
C LEU A 6 12.63 25.08 -10.64
N SER A 7 12.22 25.44 -11.86
CA SER A 7 10.98 26.20 -12.06
C SER A 7 9.75 25.44 -11.55
N PHE A 8 8.67 26.17 -11.25
CA PHE A 8 7.40 25.57 -10.83
C PHE A 8 6.91 24.53 -11.85
N ASP A 9 6.91 24.88 -13.14
CA ASP A 9 6.50 23.99 -14.22
C ASP A 9 7.31 22.68 -14.23
N GLU A 10 8.62 22.74 -13.97
CA GLU A 10 9.46 21.55 -13.90
C GLU A 10 9.20 20.70 -12.65
N VAL A 11 8.93 21.34 -11.51
CA VAL A 11 8.53 20.63 -10.29
C VAL A 11 7.20 19.90 -10.52
N GLU A 12 6.21 20.57 -11.10
CA GLU A 12 4.90 19.97 -11.41
C GLU A 12 5.06 18.79 -12.38
N ARG A 13 5.81 18.99 -13.48
CA ARG A 13 6.05 17.94 -14.48
C ARG A 13 6.69 16.70 -13.86
N ILE A 14 7.66 16.87 -12.97
CA ILE A 14 8.34 15.75 -12.27
C ILE A 14 7.39 15.08 -11.28
N ALA A 15 6.63 15.84 -10.50
CA ALA A 15 5.69 15.31 -9.51
C ALA A 15 4.58 14.49 -10.18
N ARG A 16 4.00 14.99 -11.28
CA ARG A 16 3.02 14.25 -12.09
C ARG A 16 3.62 12.96 -12.63
N LYS A 17 4.82 13.04 -13.22
CA LYS A 17 5.52 11.84 -13.70
C LYS A 17 5.71 10.81 -12.57
N ALA A 18 6.12 11.23 -11.38
CA ALA A 18 6.29 10.33 -10.24
C ALA A 18 4.96 9.70 -9.82
N ASN A 19 3.89 10.49 -9.73
CA ASN A 19 2.55 10.02 -9.41
C ASN A 19 2.06 8.96 -10.42
N ASP A 20 2.21 9.23 -11.71
CA ASP A 20 1.77 8.32 -12.79
C ASP A 20 2.55 6.99 -12.83
N HIS A 21 3.67 6.89 -12.11
CA HIS A 21 4.52 5.69 -12.04
C HIS A 21 4.65 5.16 -10.60
N THR A 22 3.77 5.57 -9.68
CA THR A 22 3.74 5.07 -8.31
C THR A 22 2.50 4.21 -8.13
N PHE A 23 2.72 2.92 -7.88
CA PHE A 23 1.66 1.94 -7.67
C PHE A 23 1.79 1.38 -6.25
N THR A 24 0.69 1.32 -5.52
CA THR A 24 0.69 0.88 -4.12
C THR A 24 -0.51 0.01 -3.83
N MET A 25 -0.29 -0.98 -2.97
CA MET A 25 -1.33 -1.85 -2.47
C MET A 25 -0.97 -2.24 -1.04
N GLY A 26 -1.98 -2.35 -0.17
CA GLY A 26 -1.80 -2.72 1.22
C GLY A 26 -2.72 -3.85 1.63
N VAL A 27 -2.41 -4.46 2.77
CA VAL A 27 -3.25 -5.45 3.43
C VAL A 27 -3.36 -5.08 4.92
N ALA A 28 -4.54 -5.31 5.49
CA ALA A 28 -4.79 -5.10 6.90
C ALA A 28 -5.29 -6.40 7.55
N LEU A 29 -4.72 -6.70 8.72
CA LEU A 29 -5.09 -7.87 9.54
C LEU A 29 -5.91 -7.47 10.78
N SER A 30 -5.96 -6.18 11.09
CA SER A 30 -6.63 -5.63 12.26
C SER A 30 -7.02 -4.18 12.01
N PRO A 31 -8.06 -3.67 12.69
CA PRO A 31 -8.50 -2.30 12.53
C PRO A 31 -7.64 -1.31 13.31
N CYS A 32 -7.67 -0.05 12.87
CA CYS A 32 -7.05 1.04 13.62
C CYS A 32 -8.03 1.54 14.69
N SER A 33 -7.53 1.85 15.88
CA SER A 33 -8.33 2.49 16.92
C SER A 33 -8.30 4.00 16.79
N LEU A 34 -9.47 4.64 16.70
CA LEU A 34 -9.54 6.10 16.61
C LEU A 34 -9.19 6.74 17.97
N PRO A 35 -8.27 7.71 18.04
CA PRO A 35 -7.87 8.33 19.31
C PRO A 35 -9.03 8.95 20.10
N GLN A 36 -10.03 9.52 19.39
CA GLN A 36 -11.16 10.21 20.02
C GLN A 36 -12.16 9.24 20.66
N THR A 37 -12.47 8.13 19.99
CA THR A 37 -13.52 7.19 20.43
C THR A 37 -12.97 5.97 21.15
N ARG A 38 -11.67 5.67 20.97
CA ARG A 38 -10.98 4.44 21.38
C ARG A 38 -11.68 3.17 20.87
N ARG A 39 -12.39 3.30 19.74
CA ARG A 39 -13.06 2.18 19.07
C ARG A 39 -12.38 1.89 17.74
N PRO A 40 -12.44 0.62 17.27
CA PRO A 40 -12.07 0.27 15.91
C PRO A 40 -12.81 1.13 14.88
N ASN A 41 -12.12 1.56 13.83
CA ASN A 41 -12.73 2.26 12.69
C ASN A 41 -13.52 1.33 11.76
N PHE A 42 -13.24 0.03 11.76
CA PHE A 42 -14.02 -1.02 11.10
C PHE A 42 -13.92 -2.35 11.87
N GLU A 43 -14.72 -3.34 11.47
CA GLU A 43 -14.70 -4.70 12.02
C GLU A 43 -14.04 -5.67 11.05
N ILE A 44 -13.14 -6.51 11.58
CA ILE A 44 -12.48 -7.62 10.88
C ILE A 44 -12.26 -8.76 11.89
N GLY A 45 -12.53 -9.99 11.48
CA GLY A 45 -12.34 -11.17 12.31
C GLY A 45 -10.87 -11.46 12.60
N ALA A 46 -10.60 -12.20 13.68
CA ALA A 46 -9.24 -12.58 14.07
C ALA A 46 -8.53 -13.50 13.06
N ASP A 47 -9.30 -14.16 12.19
CA ASP A 47 -8.79 -15.02 11.11
C ASP A 47 -9.13 -14.44 9.72
N GLU A 48 -9.37 -13.14 9.65
CA GLU A 48 -9.68 -12.42 8.41
C GLU A 48 -8.59 -11.39 8.09
N MET A 49 -8.52 -11.05 6.80
CA MET A 49 -7.67 -9.99 6.27
C MET A 49 -8.42 -9.20 5.21
N GLU A 50 -7.99 -7.95 5.00
CA GLU A 50 -8.57 -7.05 4.03
C GLU A 50 -7.50 -6.47 3.12
N ILE A 51 -7.64 -6.74 1.82
CA ILE A 51 -6.68 -6.40 0.78
C ILE A 51 -7.16 -5.13 0.06
N GLY A 52 -6.25 -4.18 -0.15
CA GLY A 52 -6.51 -2.88 -0.76
C GLY A 52 -7.17 -1.87 0.17
N MET A 53 -7.10 -2.09 1.48
CA MET A 53 -7.70 -1.17 2.46
C MET A 53 -7.03 0.21 2.43
N GLY A 54 -7.85 1.26 2.49
CA GLY A 54 -7.35 2.64 2.56
C GLY A 54 -6.69 2.97 3.91
N ILE A 55 -5.89 4.05 3.95
CA ILE A 55 -5.14 4.46 5.15
C ILE A 55 -6.03 4.97 6.30
N HIS A 56 -7.31 5.23 6.05
CA HIS A 56 -8.29 5.58 7.07
C HIS A 56 -9.23 4.42 7.41
N GLY A 57 -8.97 3.22 6.87
CA GLY A 57 -9.80 2.02 7.04
C GLY A 57 -10.98 1.97 6.07
N GLU A 58 -10.89 2.64 4.92
CA GLU A 58 -11.84 2.51 3.84
C GLU A 58 -11.85 1.06 3.32
N PRO A 59 -13.03 0.48 3.03
CA PRO A 59 -13.13 -0.89 2.55
C PRO A 59 -12.23 -1.14 1.35
N GLY A 60 -11.51 -2.27 1.42
CA GLY A 60 -10.63 -2.71 0.35
C GLY A 60 -11.39 -3.35 -0.81
N ILE A 61 -10.62 -3.95 -1.72
CA ILE A 61 -11.17 -4.64 -2.89
C ILE A 61 -11.57 -6.09 -2.57
N ALA A 62 -11.03 -6.67 -1.50
CA ALA A 62 -11.32 -8.03 -1.09
C ALA A 62 -11.15 -8.22 0.43
N ARG A 63 -12.11 -8.92 1.04
CA ARG A 63 -12.04 -9.42 2.42
C ARG A 63 -12.15 -10.93 2.40
N GLY A 64 -11.32 -11.61 3.17
CA GLY A 64 -11.30 -13.07 3.20
C GLY A 64 -10.53 -13.62 4.39
N LYS A 65 -10.38 -14.96 4.41
CA LYS A 65 -9.58 -15.64 5.43
C LYS A 65 -8.11 -15.23 5.35
N LEU A 66 -7.46 -15.15 6.51
CA LEU A 66 -6.03 -14.95 6.61
C LEU A 66 -5.28 -16.06 5.85
N ARG A 67 -4.29 -15.65 5.07
CA ARG A 67 -3.43 -16.52 4.26
C ARG A 67 -1.97 -16.35 4.65
N THR A 68 -1.09 -17.13 4.03
CA THR A 68 0.36 -16.96 4.22
C THR A 68 0.84 -15.63 3.64
N ALA A 69 1.96 -15.12 4.14
CA ALA A 69 2.56 -13.87 3.64
C ALA A 69 2.89 -13.97 2.14
N ASP A 70 3.33 -15.14 1.67
CA ASP A 70 3.63 -15.40 0.26
C ASP A 70 2.37 -15.25 -0.60
N GLU A 71 1.27 -15.93 -0.25
CA GLU A 71 0.01 -15.85 -0.98
C GLU A 71 -0.58 -14.43 -1.00
N ILE A 72 -0.40 -13.67 0.09
CA ILE A 72 -0.87 -12.29 0.18
C ILE A 72 0.01 -11.38 -0.70
N THR A 73 1.32 -11.56 -0.65
CA THR A 73 2.29 -10.80 -1.45
C THR A 73 2.07 -11.05 -2.95
N ASP A 74 1.93 -12.31 -3.37
CA ASP A 74 1.66 -12.69 -4.76
C ASP A 74 0.40 -12.00 -5.26
N GLU A 75 -0.69 -12.08 -4.49
CA GLU A 75 -1.96 -11.46 -4.88
C GLU A 75 -1.90 -9.92 -4.96
N MET A 76 -1.10 -9.26 -4.11
CA MET A 76 -0.90 -7.81 -4.18
C MET A 76 -0.03 -7.43 -5.39
N LEU A 77 1.07 -8.16 -5.61
CA LEU A 77 1.99 -7.91 -6.71
C LEU A 77 1.36 -8.19 -8.07
N ASP A 78 0.55 -9.24 -8.20
CA ASP A 78 -0.16 -9.54 -9.45
C ASP A 78 -1.00 -8.34 -9.93
N ARG A 79 -1.68 -7.66 -9.01
CA ARG A 79 -2.47 -6.46 -9.32
C ARG A 79 -1.61 -5.26 -9.67
N ILE A 80 -0.57 -5.01 -8.88
CA ILE A 80 0.39 -3.93 -9.16
C ILE A 80 1.02 -4.13 -10.54
N ILE A 81 1.45 -5.35 -10.87
CA ILE A 81 2.09 -5.68 -12.15
C ILE A 81 1.09 -5.59 -13.31
N ALA A 82 -0.15 -6.01 -13.10
CA ALA A 82 -1.20 -5.89 -14.12
C ALA A 82 -1.49 -4.42 -14.49
N GLU A 83 -1.46 -3.51 -13.51
CA GLU A 83 -1.67 -2.08 -13.74
C GLU A 83 -0.40 -1.38 -14.27
N MET A 84 0.75 -1.66 -13.67
CA MET A 84 2.05 -1.08 -14.05
C MET A 84 2.50 -1.54 -15.45
N ALA A 85 2.12 -2.75 -15.85
CA ALA A 85 2.48 -3.40 -17.12
C ALA A 85 3.98 -3.27 -17.50
N PRO A 86 4.91 -3.65 -16.60
CA PRO A 86 6.34 -3.46 -16.82
C PRO A 86 6.87 -4.35 -17.94
N SER A 87 7.93 -3.88 -18.60
CA SER A 87 8.70 -4.63 -19.57
C SER A 87 9.93 -5.27 -18.94
N ARG A 88 10.40 -6.38 -19.53
CA ARG A 88 11.65 -7.03 -19.10
C ARG A 88 12.81 -6.04 -19.21
N GLY A 89 13.52 -5.86 -18.09
CA GLY A 89 14.67 -4.95 -18.01
C GLY A 89 14.33 -3.59 -17.38
N ASP A 90 13.06 -3.31 -17.13
CA ASP A 90 12.64 -2.13 -16.39
C ASP A 90 13.20 -2.16 -14.96
N LYS A 91 13.51 -0.98 -14.44
CA LYS A 91 14.00 -0.79 -13.09
C LYS A 91 12.88 -0.23 -12.23
N VAL A 92 12.62 -0.90 -11.12
CA VAL A 92 11.64 -0.46 -10.12
C VAL A 92 12.33 -0.18 -8.80
N ALA A 93 11.78 0.77 -8.05
CA ALA A 93 12.08 0.93 -6.63
C ALA A 93 10.93 0.32 -5.84
N VAL A 94 11.24 -0.51 -4.85
CA VAL A 94 10.25 -1.18 -4.01
C VAL A 94 10.29 -0.57 -2.62
N LEU A 95 9.13 -0.22 -2.09
CA LEU A 95 8.93 0.22 -0.71
C LEU A 95 8.01 -0.76 -0.02
N VAL A 96 8.53 -1.49 0.97
CA VAL A 96 7.72 -2.28 1.90
C VAL A 96 7.41 -1.40 3.11
N ASN A 97 6.12 -1.15 3.36
CA ASN A 97 5.66 -0.23 4.38
C ASN A 97 4.76 -0.92 5.40
N SER A 98 5.08 -0.80 6.69
CA SER A 98 4.18 -1.19 7.78
C SER A 98 3.10 -0.13 7.99
N LEU A 99 1.86 -0.57 8.20
CA LEU A 99 0.74 0.30 8.54
C LEU A 99 0.64 0.61 10.05
N GLY A 100 1.59 0.10 10.85
CA GLY A 100 1.80 0.55 12.23
C GLY A 100 2.10 -0.58 13.22
N SER A 101 1.32 -1.66 13.20
CA SER A 101 1.42 -2.75 14.18
C SER A 101 2.21 -3.97 13.70
N THR A 102 2.59 -4.04 12.41
CA THR A 102 3.40 -5.14 11.86
C THR A 102 4.87 -4.98 12.31
N PRO A 103 5.44 -5.97 13.03
CA PRO A 103 6.85 -5.96 13.45
C PRO A 103 7.81 -5.91 12.26
N LEU A 104 8.99 -5.30 12.45
CA LEU A 104 10.02 -5.22 11.39
C LEU A 104 10.46 -6.61 10.90
N MET A 105 10.48 -7.62 11.79
CA MET A 105 10.84 -9.00 11.44
C MET A 105 9.87 -9.61 10.42
N GLU A 106 8.61 -9.16 10.39
CA GLU A 106 7.60 -9.64 9.43
C GLU A 106 7.63 -8.85 8.10
N LEU A 107 8.38 -7.74 8.03
CA LEU A 107 8.55 -6.93 6.81
C LEU A 107 9.79 -7.32 5.99
N CYS A 108 10.63 -8.21 6.53
CA CYS A 108 11.94 -8.58 5.99
C CYS A 108 11.87 -9.81 5.09
#